data_AF-A0A916BK79-F1
#
_entry.id   AF-A0A916BK79-F1
#
_cell.length_a   1.000
_cell.length_b   1.000
_cell.length_c   1.000
_cell.angle_alpha   90.00
_cell.angle_beta   90.00
_cell.angle_gamma   90.00
#
_symmetry.space_group_name_H-M   'P 1'
#
loop_
_entity.id
_entity.type
_entity.pdbx_description
1 polymer ?
#
loop_
_entity_poly.entity_id
_entity_poly.type
_entity_poly.pdbx_seq_one_letter_code
_entity_poly.pdbx_strand_id
1 'polypeptide(L)'
;MRNVGGALAQRKLTRALISTLRNAGRPYQWLHSSTNVWSPMIDDDADVELYLRGLSWQKGSQPRTLIYNLTVPLVRNDVDLCLLKVRLADMTKETFSIPRLYLALGELKGGIDPAGADEHWKTARSALNRIRTAFAAQGLMPQTFFIGAAIEKKMANEIWNELQDGSLSNAANLTADRQIAFIFSWLCNL
;
A
#
# COMPACT_ATOMS: atom_id res chain seq x y z
N MET A 1 -13.46 8.42 -12.72
CA MET A 1 -14.24 7.78 -11.62
C MET A 1 -13.49 6.53 -11.19
N ARG A 2 -13.02 6.43 -9.94
CA ARG A 2 -12.67 5.10 -9.39
C ARG A 2 -13.97 4.31 -9.27
N ASN A 3 -13.96 3.04 -9.66
CA ASN A 3 -15.12 2.18 -9.43
C ASN A 3 -15.39 2.07 -7.91
N VAL A 4 -16.65 1.92 -7.53
CA VAL A 4 -17.06 1.84 -6.11
C VAL A 4 -16.30 0.71 -5.38
N GLY A 5 -16.03 -0.39 -6.07
CA GLY A 5 -15.24 -1.51 -5.53
C GLY A 5 -13.83 -1.12 -5.11
N GLY A 6 -13.12 -0.31 -5.89
CA GLY A 6 -11.78 0.18 -5.52
C GLY A 6 -11.81 1.09 -4.30
N ALA A 7 -12.82 1.97 -4.19
CA ALA A 7 -12.98 2.84 -3.03
C ALA A 7 -13.29 2.04 -1.75
N LEU A 8 -14.19 1.06 -1.82
CA LEU A 8 -14.52 0.19 -0.68
C LEU A 8 -13.33 -0.69 -0.27
N ALA A 9 -12.56 -1.20 -1.23
CA ALA A 9 -11.35 -1.95 -0.94
C ALA A 9 -10.30 -1.11 -0.21
N GLN A 10 -10.07 0.13 -0.67
CA GLN A 10 -9.17 1.05 0.02
C GLN A 10 -9.67 1.35 1.45
N ARG A 11 -10.98 1.55 1.65
CA ARG A 11 -11.56 1.76 2.99
C ARG A 11 -11.35 0.56 3.91
N LYS A 12 -11.68 -0.66 3.46
CA LYS A 12 -11.46 -1.89 4.24
C LYS A 12 -10.00 -2.05 4.64
N LEU A 13 -9.10 -1.82 3.68
CA LEU A 13 -7.66 -1.88 3.87
C LEU A 13 -7.22 -0.83 4.90
N THR A 14 -7.57 0.44 4.72
CA THR A 14 -7.24 1.53 5.65
C THR A 14 -7.73 1.25 7.07
N ARG A 15 -8.97 0.77 7.23
CA ARG A 15 -9.53 0.46 8.55
C ARG A 15 -8.73 -0.63 9.27
N ALA A 16 -8.36 -1.69 8.57
CA ALA A 16 -7.54 -2.76 9.16
C ALA A 16 -6.10 -2.30 9.49
N LEU A 17 -5.52 -1.37 8.71
CA LEU A 17 -4.23 -0.75 9.04
C LEU A 17 -4.31 0.11 10.31
N ILE A 18 -5.33 0.96 10.42
CA ILE A 18 -5.59 1.78 11.62
C ILE A 18 -5.74 0.87 12.85
N SER A 19 -6.58 -0.18 12.76
CA SER A 19 -6.74 -1.14 13.85
C SER A 19 -5.43 -1.82 14.23
N THR A 20 -4.58 -2.15 13.26
CA THR A 20 -3.26 -2.74 13.51
C THR A 20 -2.34 -1.77 14.28
N LEU A 21 -2.33 -0.49 13.91
CA LEU A 21 -1.56 0.54 14.62
C LEU A 21 -2.07 0.75 16.05
N ARG A 22 -3.39 0.84 16.24
CA ARG A 22 -4.01 1.01 17.56
C ARG A 22 -3.74 -0.18 18.48
N ASN A 23 -3.91 -1.41 17.98
CA ASN A 23 -3.64 -2.63 18.75
C ASN A 23 -2.15 -2.75 19.13
N ALA A 24 -1.26 -2.17 18.32
CA ALA A 24 0.17 -2.10 18.62
C ALA A 24 0.56 -0.91 19.52
N GLY A 25 -0.40 -0.10 19.98
CA GLY A 25 -0.16 1.09 20.80
C GLY A 25 0.64 2.17 20.05
N ARG A 26 0.54 2.24 18.72
CA ARG A 26 1.30 3.18 17.89
C ARG A 26 0.45 4.38 17.50
N PRO A 27 0.78 5.58 18.00
CA PRO A 27 0.16 6.80 17.53
C PRO A 27 0.41 7.01 16.04
N TYR A 28 -0.57 7.56 15.36
CA TYR A 28 -0.46 7.90 13.96
C TYR A 28 -1.05 9.27 13.65
N GLN A 29 -0.70 9.79 12.49
CA GLN A 29 -1.32 10.94 11.85
C GLN A 29 -1.90 10.49 10.51
N TRP A 30 -2.96 11.13 10.06
CA TRP A 30 -3.62 10.80 8.80
C TRP A 30 -3.79 12.04 7.94
N LEU A 31 -3.68 11.84 6.62
CA LEU A 31 -3.85 12.88 5.62
C LEU A 31 -5.28 12.86 5.11
N HIS A 32 -6.00 13.97 5.31
CA HIS A 32 -7.35 14.13 4.78
C HIS A 32 -7.30 14.40 3.27
N SER A 33 -8.10 13.68 2.50
CA SER A 33 -8.07 13.65 1.03
C SER A 33 -8.54 14.96 0.38
N SER A 34 -9.56 15.63 0.93
CA SER A 34 -10.03 16.91 0.40
C SER A 34 -9.20 18.12 0.83
N THR A 35 -8.83 18.23 2.12
CA THR A 35 -8.10 19.38 2.64
C THR A 35 -6.58 19.27 2.49
N ASN A 36 -6.05 18.05 2.26
CA ASN A 36 -4.61 17.76 2.28
C ASN A 36 -3.90 18.18 3.59
N VAL A 37 -4.63 18.18 4.69
CA VAL A 37 -4.10 18.46 6.03
C VAL A 37 -3.78 17.15 6.75
N TRP A 38 -2.62 17.10 7.41
CA TRP A 38 -2.26 16.03 8.32
C TRP A 38 -2.80 16.31 9.72
N SER A 39 -3.57 15.38 10.24
CA SER A 39 -4.17 15.47 11.58
C SER A 39 -3.70 14.31 12.46
N PRO A 40 -3.54 14.50 13.78
CA PRO A 40 -3.31 13.40 14.70
C PRO A 40 -4.50 12.43 14.71
N MET A 41 -4.25 11.19 15.13
CA MET A 41 -5.32 10.25 15.45
C MET A 41 -6.23 10.84 16.55
N ILE A 42 -7.50 10.47 16.48
CA ILE A 42 -8.54 10.85 17.44
C ILE A 42 -9.08 9.58 18.10
N ASP A 43 -9.61 9.72 19.32
CA ASP A 43 -10.08 8.57 20.09
C ASP A 43 -11.20 7.83 19.35
N ASP A 44 -12.18 8.58 18.84
CA ASP A 44 -13.19 8.10 17.90
C ASP A 44 -12.75 8.37 16.46
N ASP A 45 -12.12 7.38 15.84
CA ASP A 45 -11.68 7.43 14.45
C ASP A 45 -12.67 6.77 13.48
N ALA A 46 -13.94 6.63 13.89
CA ALA A 46 -14.99 6.22 12.97
C ALA A 46 -14.96 7.11 11.71
N ASP A 47 -15.19 6.49 10.56
CA ASP A 47 -15.24 7.15 9.25
C ASP A 47 -13.96 7.85 8.73
N VAL A 48 -12.83 7.83 9.48
CA VAL A 48 -11.55 8.37 8.99
C VAL A 48 -11.14 7.73 7.65
N GLU A 49 -11.38 6.43 7.45
CA GLU A 49 -11.10 5.71 6.21
C GLU A 49 -11.88 6.24 4.99
N LEU A 50 -13.00 6.96 5.19
CA LEU A 50 -13.77 7.56 4.11
C LEU A 50 -13.01 8.69 3.43
N TYR A 51 -12.18 9.40 4.19
CA TYR A 51 -11.47 10.59 3.75
C TYR A 51 -9.95 10.45 3.75
N LEU A 52 -9.40 9.30 4.15
CA LEU A 52 -7.97 9.11 4.27
C LEU A 52 -7.26 8.96 2.92
N ARG A 53 -6.18 9.73 2.74
CA ARG A 53 -5.24 9.65 1.61
C ARG A 53 -3.85 9.17 2.00
N GLY A 54 -3.52 9.21 3.29
CA GLY A 54 -2.24 8.74 3.79
C GLY A 54 -2.24 8.55 5.30
N LEU A 55 -1.28 7.77 5.79
CA LEU A 55 -1.05 7.50 7.20
C LEU A 55 0.44 7.66 7.50
N SER A 56 0.75 8.22 8.66
CA SER A 56 2.12 8.36 9.13
C SER A 56 2.23 7.89 10.57
N TRP A 57 3.23 7.08 10.87
CA TRP A 57 3.51 6.55 12.20
C TRP A 57 5.03 6.38 12.39
N GLN A 58 5.44 5.99 13.59
CA GLN A 58 6.82 5.62 13.86
C GLN A 58 6.97 4.12 14.13
N LYS A 59 8.04 3.53 13.60
CA LYS A 59 8.56 2.22 13.99
C LYS A 59 9.85 2.47 14.78
N GLY A 60 9.75 2.49 16.10
CA GLY A 60 10.85 2.99 16.95
C GLY A 60 11.15 4.45 16.60
N SER A 61 12.40 4.77 16.27
CA SER A 61 12.80 6.10 15.79
C SER A 61 12.64 6.30 14.28
N GLN A 62 12.21 5.28 13.55
CA GLN A 62 12.15 5.33 12.09
C GLN A 62 10.76 5.74 11.61
N PRO A 63 10.64 6.83 10.83
CA PRO A 63 9.35 7.31 10.35
C PRO A 63 8.81 6.44 9.22
N ARG A 64 7.50 6.29 9.16
CA ARG A 64 6.77 5.58 8.12
C ARG A 64 5.62 6.44 7.65
N THR A 65 5.56 6.70 6.35
CA THR A 65 4.48 7.48 5.75
C THR A 65 3.94 6.72 4.53
N LEU A 66 2.75 6.16 4.67
CA LEU A 66 2.00 5.51 3.61
C LEU A 66 1.14 6.53 2.87
N ILE A 67 1.25 6.58 1.54
CA ILE A 67 0.43 7.42 0.66
C ILE A 67 -0.30 6.52 -0.33
N TYR A 68 -1.60 6.76 -0.50
CA TYR A 68 -2.42 6.06 -1.47
C TYR A 68 -2.42 6.76 -2.83
N ASN A 69 -2.39 5.96 -3.90
CA ASN A 69 -2.52 6.39 -5.30
C ASN A 69 -1.55 7.53 -5.65
N LEU A 70 -0.27 7.31 -5.38
CA LEU A 70 0.78 8.28 -5.62
C LEU A 70 1.36 8.08 -7.02
N THR A 71 1.43 9.14 -7.82
CA THR A 71 2.25 9.16 -9.04
C THR A 71 3.72 9.08 -8.63
N VAL A 72 4.39 7.96 -8.94
CA VAL A 72 5.80 7.77 -8.63
C VAL A 72 6.64 8.29 -9.80
N PRO A 73 7.39 9.41 -9.66
CA PRO A 73 8.08 10.05 -10.79
C PRO A 73 9.06 9.14 -11.51
N LEU A 74 9.76 8.27 -10.78
CA LEU A 74 10.72 7.32 -11.35
C LEU A 74 10.06 6.31 -12.30
N VAL A 75 8.83 5.88 -11.99
CA VAL A 75 8.07 4.89 -12.77
C VAL A 75 7.12 5.57 -13.77
N ARG A 76 6.88 6.88 -13.60
CA ARG A 76 5.96 7.70 -14.40
C ARG A 76 4.55 7.12 -14.46
N ASN A 77 4.11 6.54 -13.35
CA ASN A 77 2.79 5.95 -13.22
C ASN A 77 2.28 6.05 -11.78
N ASP A 78 0.98 5.93 -11.62
CA ASP A 78 0.35 5.81 -10.31
C ASP A 78 0.60 4.42 -9.71
N VAL A 79 0.81 4.40 -8.39
CA VAL A 79 0.94 3.19 -7.58
C VAL A 79 -0.06 3.28 -6.43
N ASP A 80 -0.83 2.21 -6.23
CA ASP A 80 -1.96 2.19 -5.30
C ASP A 80 -1.52 2.46 -3.85
N LEU A 81 -0.38 1.89 -3.41
CA LEU A 81 0.19 2.11 -2.09
C LEU A 81 1.70 2.38 -2.16
N CYS A 82 2.15 3.47 -1.55
CA CYS A 82 3.57 3.81 -1.42
C CYS A 82 3.94 4.06 0.05
N LEU A 83 4.81 3.22 0.62
CA LEU A 83 5.37 3.42 1.95
C LEU A 83 6.73 4.10 1.86
N LEU A 84 6.87 5.25 2.52
CA LEU A 84 8.06 6.09 2.50
C LEU A 84 8.70 6.16 3.89
N LYS A 85 10.04 6.23 3.95
CA LYS A 85 10.81 6.53 5.18
C LYS A 85 11.01 8.03 5.39
N VAL A 86 9.92 8.77 5.58
CA VAL A 86 9.95 10.23 5.74
C VAL A 86 9.05 10.69 6.87
N ARG A 87 9.50 11.65 7.68
CA ARG A 87 8.67 12.35 8.68
C ARG A 87 7.81 13.39 7.97
N LEU A 88 6.64 13.67 8.52
CA LEU A 88 5.74 14.68 7.95
C LEU A 88 6.37 16.08 7.88
N ALA A 89 7.15 16.47 8.89
CA ALA A 89 7.83 17.76 8.92
C ALA A 89 8.88 17.94 7.80
N ASP A 90 9.42 16.83 7.30
CA ASP A 90 10.44 16.83 6.22
C ASP A 90 9.80 16.59 4.84
N MET A 91 8.48 16.37 4.78
CA MET A 91 7.80 15.97 3.55
C MET A 91 7.47 17.19 2.69
N THR A 92 8.09 17.25 1.52
CA THR A 92 7.84 18.25 0.47
C THR A 92 7.40 17.56 -0.83
N LYS A 93 7.05 18.33 -1.87
CA LYS A 93 6.70 17.75 -3.18
C LYS A 93 7.87 16.99 -3.80
N GLU A 94 9.09 17.47 -3.58
CA GLU A 94 10.34 16.90 -4.10
C GLU A 94 10.68 15.57 -3.42
N THR A 95 10.11 15.31 -2.24
CA THR A 95 10.31 14.05 -1.50
C THR A 95 9.94 12.84 -2.35
N PHE A 96 8.86 12.92 -3.13
CA PHE A 96 8.41 11.82 -4.00
C PHE A 96 9.36 11.55 -5.17
N SER A 97 10.23 12.50 -5.51
CA SER A 97 11.25 12.31 -6.56
C SER A 97 12.52 11.64 -6.03
N ILE A 98 12.62 11.33 -4.73
CA ILE A 98 13.81 10.72 -4.12
C ILE A 98 13.60 9.20 -3.98
N PRO A 99 14.15 8.36 -4.87
CA PRO A 99 13.81 6.94 -4.92
C PRO A 99 14.20 6.17 -3.65
N ARG A 100 15.34 6.52 -3.03
CA ARG A 100 15.81 5.87 -1.80
C ARG A 100 14.86 6.00 -0.60
N LEU A 101 13.86 6.88 -0.66
CA LEU A 101 12.86 7.05 0.40
C LEU A 101 11.74 6.00 0.33
N TYR A 102 11.55 5.33 -0.80
CA TYR A 102 10.53 4.30 -0.94
C TYR A 102 10.98 3.01 -0.24
N LEU A 103 10.23 2.56 0.75
CA LEU A 103 10.43 1.30 1.45
C LEU A 103 9.64 0.16 0.82
N ALA A 104 8.39 0.43 0.44
CA ALA A 104 7.52 -0.54 -0.21
C ALA A 104 6.57 0.12 -1.20
N LEU A 105 6.24 -0.60 -2.27
CA LEU A 105 5.25 -0.21 -3.27
C LEU A 105 4.31 -1.38 -3.53
N GLY A 106 3.01 -1.12 -3.62
CA GLY A 106 2.04 -2.21 -3.81
C GLY A 106 0.82 -1.83 -4.63
N GLU A 107 0.21 -2.86 -5.19
CA GLU A 107 -1.02 -2.81 -5.98
C GLU A 107 -2.20 -3.35 -5.18
N LEU A 108 -3.37 -2.74 -5.34
CA LEU A 108 -4.64 -3.11 -4.70
C LEU A 108 -5.73 -3.34 -5.74
N LYS A 109 -6.31 -4.54 -5.76
CA LYS A 109 -7.46 -4.86 -6.62
C LYS A 109 -8.66 -5.25 -5.77
N GLY A 110 -9.67 -4.38 -5.76
CA GLY A 110 -10.90 -4.53 -4.98
C GLY A 110 -12.05 -5.28 -5.67
N GLY A 111 -11.88 -5.65 -6.93
CA GLY A 111 -12.91 -6.38 -7.68
C GLY A 111 -13.15 -7.77 -7.10
N ILE A 112 -14.41 -8.13 -6.89
CA ILE A 112 -14.84 -9.43 -6.35
C ILE A 112 -15.25 -10.42 -7.45
N ASP A 113 -15.36 -9.96 -8.70
CA ASP A 113 -15.71 -10.81 -9.84
C ASP A 113 -14.51 -11.72 -10.21
N PRO A 114 -14.63 -13.04 -10.07
CA PRO A 114 -13.55 -13.97 -10.41
C PRO A 114 -13.19 -13.94 -11.90
N ALA A 115 -14.14 -13.61 -12.79
CA ALA A 115 -13.88 -13.56 -14.23
C ALA A 115 -12.85 -12.47 -14.61
N GLY A 116 -12.80 -11.37 -13.85
CA GLY A 116 -11.84 -10.29 -14.03
C GLY A 116 -10.51 -10.47 -13.29
N ALA A 117 -10.37 -11.50 -12.45
CA ALA A 117 -9.25 -11.64 -11.52
C ALA A 117 -7.89 -11.77 -12.25
N ASP A 118 -7.79 -12.66 -13.25
CA ASP A 118 -6.55 -12.91 -14.01
C ASP A 118 -6.12 -11.64 -14.79
N GLU A 119 -7.08 -10.89 -15.34
CA GLU A 119 -6.81 -9.65 -16.08
C GLU A 119 -6.33 -8.52 -15.15
N HIS A 120 -6.98 -8.36 -14.00
CA HIS A 120 -6.53 -7.40 -12.98
C HIS A 120 -5.17 -7.76 -12.40
N TRP A 121 -4.87 -9.05 -12.23
CA TRP A 121 -3.55 -9.53 -11.83
C TRP A 121 -2.49 -9.24 -12.88
N LYS A 122 -2.69 -9.57 -14.16
CA LYS A 122 -1.72 -9.27 -15.24
C LYS A 122 -1.36 -7.78 -15.28
N THR A 123 -2.36 -6.92 -15.09
CA THR A 123 -2.18 -5.48 -15.05
C THR A 123 -1.33 -5.07 -13.83
N ALA A 124 -1.67 -5.57 -12.64
CA ALA A 124 -0.92 -5.31 -11.41
C ALA A 124 0.53 -5.82 -11.50
N ARG A 125 0.72 -7.07 -11.95
CA ARG A 125 2.01 -7.71 -12.17
C ARG A 125 2.89 -6.91 -13.11
N SER A 126 2.32 -6.39 -14.21
CA SER A 126 3.04 -5.50 -15.14
C SER A 126 3.43 -4.16 -14.51
N ALA A 127 2.62 -3.61 -13.61
CA ALA A 127 2.97 -2.42 -12.83
C ALA A 127 4.10 -2.70 -11.83
N LEU A 128 4.02 -3.80 -11.09
CA LEU A 128 5.07 -4.24 -10.15
C LEU A 128 6.40 -4.52 -10.86
N ASN A 129 6.38 -5.15 -12.03
CA ASN A 129 7.57 -5.33 -12.87
C ASN A 129 8.21 -3.99 -13.26
N ARG A 130 7.40 -3.00 -13.69
CA ARG A 130 7.91 -1.66 -14.03
C ARG A 130 8.55 -0.97 -12.83
N ILE A 131 7.94 -1.10 -11.64
CA ILE A 131 8.52 -0.60 -10.39
C ILE A 131 9.89 -1.24 -10.15
N ARG A 132 9.96 -2.58 -10.14
CA ARG A 132 11.21 -3.32 -9.88
C ARG A 132 12.31 -2.92 -10.86
N THR A 133 12.02 -2.91 -12.16
CA THR A 133 12.99 -2.53 -13.19
C THR A 133 13.50 -1.09 -13.02
N ALA A 134 12.59 -0.13 -12.77
CA ALA A 134 12.98 1.28 -12.65
C ALA A 134 13.82 1.55 -11.40
N PHE A 135 13.50 0.91 -10.26
CA PHE A 135 14.29 1.04 -9.03
C PHE A 135 15.62 0.27 -9.12
N ALA A 136 15.64 -0.91 -9.73
CA ALA A 136 16.87 -1.68 -9.93
C ALA A 136 17.88 -0.93 -10.81
N ALA A 137 17.41 -0.18 -11.83
CA ALA A 137 18.25 0.71 -12.63
C ALA A 137 18.91 1.85 -11.82
N GLN A 138 18.41 2.12 -10.61
CA GLN A 138 19.00 3.07 -9.65
C GLN A 138 19.78 2.36 -8.52
N GLY A 139 20.00 1.04 -8.62
CA GLY A 139 20.63 0.23 -7.57
C GLY A 139 19.78 0.08 -6.31
N LEU A 140 18.45 0.20 -6.42
CA LEU A 140 17.51 0.14 -5.30
C LEU A 140 16.55 -1.04 -5.45
N MET A 141 16.12 -1.59 -4.32
CA MET A 141 15.19 -2.73 -4.26
C MET A 141 14.16 -2.49 -3.16
N PRO A 142 13.18 -1.57 -3.35
CA PRO A 142 12.09 -1.45 -2.39
C PRO A 142 11.26 -2.74 -2.37
N GLN A 143 10.61 -3.02 -1.24
CA GLN A 143 9.71 -4.16 -1.13
C GLN A 143 8.53 -3.99 -2.10
N THR A 144 8.02 -5.07 -2.67
CA THR A 144 6.84 -5.04 -3.52
C THR A 144 5.76 -5.97 -3.00
N PHE A 145 4.49 -5.58 -3.08
CA PHE A 145 3.40 -6.42 -2.57
C PHE A 145 2.11 -6.29 -3.37
N PHE A 146 1.25 -7.30 -3.25
CA PHE A 146 -0.04 -7.36 -3.95
C PHE A 146 -1.19 -7.68 -2.99
N ILE A 147 -2.29 -6.95 -3.10
CA ILE A 147 -3.51 -7.23 -2.35
C ILE A 147 -4.68 -7.35 -3.34
N GLY A 148 -5.32 -8.51 -3.38
CA GLY A 148 -6.44 -8.78 -4.30
C GLY A 148 -7.68 -9.31 -3.57
N ALA A 149 -8.87 -8.86 -3.95
CA ALA A 149 -10.13 -9.41 -3.41
C ALA A 149 -10.53 -10.72 -4.11
N ALA A 150 -10.48 -10.75 -5.45
CA ALA A 150 -10.60 -11.97 -6.24
C ALA A 150 -9.21 -12.51 -6.59
N ILE A 151 -8.91 -13.73 -6.16
CA ILE A 151 -7.65 -14.45 -6.46
C ILE A 151 -7.99 -15.86 -6.93
N GLU A 152 -7.88 -16.09 -8.24
CA GLU A 152 -8.14 -17.39 -8.87
C GLU A 152 -6.91 -18.30 -8.87
N LYS A 153 -7.11 -19.61 -9.02
CA LYS A 153 -6.06 -20.64 -8.88
C LYS A 153 -4.81 -20.36 -9.72
N LYS A 154 -4.97 -19.94 -10.99
CA LYS A 154 -3.86 -19.69 -11.90
C LYS A 154 -2.99 -18.53 -11.39
N MET A 155 -3.60 -17.38 -11.10
CA MET A 155 -2.88 -16.23 -10.56
C MET A 155 -2.32 -16.49 -9.16
N ALA A 156 -2.99 -17.31 -8.33
CA ALA A 156 -2.46 -17.72 -7.03
C ALA A 156 -1.13 -18.47 -7.18
N ASN A 157 -1.01 -19.36 -8.17
CA ASN A 157 0.26 -20.04 -8.46
C ASN A 157 1.34 -19.06 -8.94
N GLU A 158 0.98 -18.08 -9.77
CA GLU A 158 1.93 -17.05 -10.21
C GLU A 158 2.40 -16.18 -9.02
N ILE A 159 1.48 -15.69 -8.19
CA ILE A 159 1.79 -14.93 -6.97
C ILE A 159 2.69 -15.77 -6.05
N TRP A 160 2.38 -17.06 -5.86
CA TRP A 160 3.20 -17.96 -5.05
C TRP A 160 4.61 -18.11 -5.60
N ASN A 161 4.77 -18.30 -6.90
CA ASN A 161 6.09 -18.39 -7.52
C ASN A 161 6.88 -17.09 -7.34
N GLU A 162 6.24 -15.92 -7.51
CA GLU A 162 6.90 -14.62 -7.29
C GLU A 162 7.27 -14.38 -5.82
N LEU A 163 6.52 -14.94 -4.87
CA LEU A 163 6.89 -14.93 -3.45
C LEU A 163 8.10 -15.84 -3.18
N GLN A 164 8.15 -17.01 -3.81
CA GLN A 164 9.23 -17.98 -3.64
C GLN A 164 10.56 -17.50 -4.26
N ASP A 165 10.51 -16.85 -5.41
CA ASP A 165 11.70 -16.31 -6.08
C ASP A 165 12.12 -14.93 -5.53
N GLY A 166 11.31 -14.33 -4.66
CA GLY A 166 11.58 -13.06 -4.00
C GLY A 166 11.32 -11.83 -4.87
N SER A 167 10.77 -11.99 -6.08
CA SER A 167 10.35 -10.85 -6.91
C SER A 167 9.14 -10.13 -6.32
N LEU A 168 8.28 -10.82 -5.57
CA LEU A 168 7.22 -10.24 -4.74
C LEU A 168 7.54 -10.46 -3.26
N SER A 169 7.50 -9.40 -2.46
CA SER A 169 7.86 -9.47 -1.03
C SER A 169 6.72 -9.96 -0.15
N ASN A 170 5.47 -9.68 -0.51
CA ASN A 170 4.29 -10.12 0.24
C ASN A 170 3.03 -10.11 -0.62
N ALA A 171 2.02 -10.90 -0.25
CA ALA A 171 0.71 -10.85 -0.87
C ALA A 171 -0.41 -11.20 0.12
N ALA A 172 -1.60 -10.65 -0.09
CA ALA A 172 -2.78 -10.99 0.71
C ALA A 172 -4.07 -11.00 -0.11
N ASN A 173 -4.98 -11.89 0.27
CA ASN A 173 -6.36 -11.84 -0.16
C ASN A 173 -7.15 -10.85 0.74
N LEU A 174 -7.74 -9.82 0.15
CA LEU A 174 -8.51 -8.77 0.84
C LEU A 174 -9.74 -9.31 1.59
N THR A 175 -10.24 -10.48 1.21
CA THR A 175 -11.37 -11.16 1.86
C THR A 175 -10.93 -12.08 2.99
N ALA A 176 -9.63 -12.34 3.15
CA ALA A 176 -9.07 -13.18 4.22
C ALA A 176 -8.49 -12.32 5.34
N ASP A 177 -9.26 -12.07 6.40
CA ASP A 177 -8.89 -11.13 7.47
C ASP A 177 -7.53 -11.45 8.13
N ARG A 178 -7.19 -12.73 8.29
CA ARG A 178 -5.89 -13.14 8.83
C ARG A 178 -4.72 -12.71 7.92
N GLN A 179 -4.86 -12.82 6.61
CA GLN A 179 -3.82 -12.38 5.67
C GLN A 179 -3.68 -10.87 5.69
N ILE A 180 -4.79 -10.15 5.83
CA ILE A 180 -4.81 -8.70 5.94
C ILE A 180 -4.13 -8.23 7.23
N ALA A 181 -4.41 -8.87 8.36
CA ALA A 181 -3.69 -8.58 9.61
C ALA A 181 -2.18 -8.83 9.47
N PHE A 182 -1.77 -9.90 8.79
CA PHE A 182 -0.34 -10.20 8.58
C PHE A 182 0.36 -9.21 7.67
N ILE A 183 -0.22 -8.84 6.53
CA ILE A 183 0.42 -7.89 5.62
C ILE A 183 0.54 -6.50 6.24
N PHE A 184 -0.40 -6.09 7.10
CA PHE A 184 -0.28 -4.83 7.82
C PHE A 184 0.69 -4.87 8.97
N SER A 185 0.72 -5.97 9.73
CA SER A 185 1.78 -6.15 10.72
C SER A 185 3.15 -6.07 10.05
N TRP A 186 3.32 -6.68 8.87
CA TRP A 186 4.53 -6.56 8.06
C TRP A 186 4.78 -5.11 7.62
N LEU A 187 3.83 -4.41 6.98
CA LEU A 187 3.99 -3.02 6.53
C LEU A 187 4.34 -2.06 7.68
N CYS A 188 3.68 -2.21 8.83
CA CYS A 188 3.96 -1.42 10.04
C CYS A 188 5.36 -1.69 10.61
N ASN A 189 5.94 -2.86 10.32
CA ASN A 189 7.23 -3.31 10.82
C ASN A 189 8.34 -3.37 9.77
N LEU A 190 8.11 -2.97 8.51
CA LEU A 190 9.19 -2.56 7.61
C LEU A 190 9.92 -1.39 8.26
#